data_AF-A0A379KGT7-F1
#
_entry.id   AF-A0A379KGT7-F1
#
_cell.length_a   1.000
_cell.length_b   1.000
_cell.length_c   1.000
_cell.angle_alpha   90.00
_cell.angle_beta   90.00
_cell.angle_gamma   90.00
#
_symmetry.space_group_name_H-M   'P 1'
#
loop_
_entity.id
_entity.type
_entity.pdbx_description
1 polymer ?
#
loop_
_entity_poly.entity_id
_entity_poly.type
_entity_poly.pdbx_seq_one_letter_code
_entity_poly.pdbx_strand_id
1 'polypeptide(L)'
;MRALLPLTLTLMLAACGDGESLLPPDARLPDGGRYRGQVVDGLLQGEGRIDYPNGSWYAGGFKDGQWHGQGEWHGSNGEVYRGQFAAGLFQGVGDLTTPGSHYAGTFSHGRRDGEGTLKQADQTYRGQFKDDQYHGAGELELADGSRYQGLFASGKPNGAGVRSDASGNQFSGRFVDGLLQGSGTYDSVDGEQYIGEFKDNRLEGRGRYENAEGDVWIGEFKDGSLLGEGEMLGSDGSHYKGSFVDWRLAGQGSLQLPDGSRYVGGFENDAYQGQGKLTLASGKVQSGYWVNGVRVRDHNGKLLPDPLELALLNQGKLLDEALARVPRSAPPIELYSLVVAGDGQQSVFLREADYVSNLLKVRFGAHGQITLVNHRDQMSTRPMATRENLTRAARTLAERTGPQDLVFIYLTSHGSQDHQLVFDQPRLQLADLSADELASALAPLKERDKVIVISACYSGGYIAPLKDERTIIMTAARADRVSFGCSEEADFTYFGEALFAQALNQTDDLEQAFELARSSVAEREKREGFEASEPQIWAPSTVLAHWQRLRQQQAEKALRNAAQATSQGQEKRPAPH
;
A
#
# COMPACT_ATOMS: atom_id res chain seq x y z
N MET A 1 81.48 5.43 57.48
CA MET A 1 81.83 5.74 56.06
C MET A 1 80.54 6.22 55.42
N ARG A 2 80.28 7.54 55.32
CA ARG A 2 80.57 8.43 54.16
C ARG A 2 80.08 7.82 52.82
N ALA A 3 79.33 8.46 51.92
CA ALA A 3 78.64 9.75 51.86
C ALA A 3 77.83 9.82 50.52
N LEU A 4 76.77 10.65 50.48
CA LEU A 4 76.29 11.51 49.37
C LEU A 4 75.58 10.95 48.10
N LEU A 5 74.33 11.41 47.92
CA LEU A 5 73.59 11.76 46.67
C LEU A 5 74.36 12.86 45.86
N PRO A 6 74.10 13.14 44.54
CA PRO A 6 72.76 13.41 43.98
C PRO A 6 72.47 13.08 42.47
N LEU A 7 71.18 13.24 42.13
CA LEU A 7 70.50 13.54 40.86
C LEU A 7 71.30 13.56 39.53
N THR A 8 70.79 12.84 38.52
CA THR A 8 70.41 13.45 37.23
C THR A 8 69.12 12.83 36.70
N LEU A 9 68.12 13.71 36.62
CA LEU A 9 66.81 13.55 36.03
C LEU A 9 66.94 13.67 34.50
N THR A 10 66.85 12.57 33.74
CA THR A 10 66.64 12.64 32.29
C THR A 10 65.14 12.55 32.02
N LEU A 11 64.52 13.73 31.92
CA LEU A 11 63.22 13.93 31.29
C LEU A 11 63.25 13.34 29.87
N MET A 12 62.58 12.21 29.65
CA MET A 12 62.02 11.87 28.34
C MET A 12 60.74 12.70 28.17
N LEU A 13 60.91 13.99 27.88
CA LEU A 13 59.86 14.78 27.24
C LEU A 13 59.85 14.37 25.76
N ALA A 14 59.15 13.29 25.43
CA ALA A 14 58.53 13.20 24.13
C ALA A 14 57.43 14.27 24.10
N ALA A 15 57.84 15.50 23.82
CA ALA A 15 56.91 16.58 23.53
C ALA A 15 56.27 16.24 22.17
N CYS A 16 55.17 15.50 22.21
CA CYS A 16 54.12 15.59 21.20
C CYS A 16 53.55 17.01 21.31
N GLY A 17 54.26 17.98 20.74
CA GLY A 17 53.86 19.37 20.73
C GLY A 17 53.90 19.86 19.30
N ASP A 18 52.75 20.30 18.79
CA ASP A 18 52.56 21.01 17.52
C ASP A 18 53.30 22.37 17.45
N GLY A 19 54.25 22.61 18.35
CA GLY A 19 54.98 23.86 18.52
C GLY A 19 56.37 23.81 17.90
N GLU A 20 56.78 24.91 17.28
CA GLU A 20 58.12 25.07 16.72
C GLU A 20 59.21 24.87 17.79
N SER A 21 60.20 24.01 17.49
CA SER A 21 61.34 23.77 18.39
C SER A 21 62.16 25.04 18.61
N LEU A 22 62.47 25.34 19.88
CA LEU A 22 63.25 26.51 20.32
C LEU A 22 64.75 26.44 19.96
N LEU A 23 65.22 25.30 19.43
CA LEU A 23 66.61 25.13 19.00
C LEU A 23 66.84 25.76 17.61
N PRO A 24 68.04 26.32 17.34
CA PRO A 24 68.36 26.90 16.04
C PRO A 24 68.30 25.83 14.93
N PRO A 25 67.92 26.21 13.69
CA PRO A 25 67.86 25.27 12.58
C PRO A 25 69.24 24.88 12.07
N ASP A 26 69.37 23.64 11.59
CA ASP A 26 70.59 23.09 10.97
C ASP A 26 70.81 23.66 9.55
N ALA A 27 69.73 24.05 8.86
CA ALA A 27 69.80 24.77 7.59
C ALA A 27 68.63 25.76 7.41
N ARG A 28 68.86 26.82 6.63
CA ARG A 28 67.84 27.77 6.17
C ARG A 28 67.78 27.75 4.65
N LEU A 29 66.60 27.49 4.10
CA LEU A 29 66.36 27.45 2.66
C LEU A 29 66.11 28.86 2.11
N PRO A 30 66.33 29.10 0.79
CA PRO A 30 66.08 30.40 0.16
C PRO A 30 64.64 30.92 0.28
N ASP A 31 63.67 30.02 0.45
CA ASP A 31 62.25 30.31 0.68
C ASP A 31 61.92 30.67 2.14
N GLY A 32 62.94 30.71 3.02
CA GLY A 32 62.78 30.98 4.44
C GLY A 32 62.44 29.74 5.29
N GLY A 33 62.39 28.55 4.68
CA GLY A 33 62.21 27.28 5.37
C GLY A 33 63.34 27.01 6.37
N ARG A 34 62.97 26.59 7.58
CA ARG A 34 63.90 26.28 8.67
C ARG A 34 63.96 24.77 8.85
N TYR A 35 65.06 24.16 8.42
CA TYR A 35 65.25 22.72 8.48
C TYR A 35 66.04 22.30 9.73
N ARG A 36 65.64 21.20 10.35
CA ARG A 36 66.32 20.52 11.45
C ARG A 36 66.47 19.04 11.09
N GLY A 37 67.71 18.56 10.98
CA GLY A 37 68.02 17.23 10.49
C GLY A 37 69.38 17.17 9.78
N GLN A 38 69.68 16.03 9.15
CA GLN A 38 70.98 15.83 8.50
C GLN A 38 71.06 16.60 7.17
N VAL A 39 72.20 17.26 6.95
CA VAL A 39 72.56 17.92 5.69
C VAL A 39 73.87 17.32 5.20
N VAL A 40 73.88 16.77 3.98
CA VAL A 40 75.06 16.17 3.35
C VAL A 40 75.26 16.84 1.99
N ASP A 41 76.46 17.38 1.75
CA ASP A 41 76.82 18.09 0.52
C ASP A 41 75.84 19.21 0.13
N GLY A 42 75.27 19.89 1.14
CA GLY A 42 74.29 20.96 0.96
C GLY A 42 72.87 20.50 0.65
N LEU A 43 72.61 19.18 0.62
CA LEU A 43 71.28 18.60 0.41
C LEU A 43 70.70 18.06 1.72
N LEU A 44 69.38 18.21 1.89
CA LEU A 44 68.63 17.63 3.01
C LEU A 44 68.59 16.10 2.83
N GLN A 45 68.96 15.35 3.87
CA GLN A 45 69.04 13.89 3.84
C GLN A 45 68.54 13.29 5.17
N GLY A 46 68.08 12.03 5.12
CA GLY A 46 67.69 11.27 6.30
C GLY A 46 66.41 11.80 6.95
N GLU A 47 66.19 11.47 8.22
CA GLU A 47 65.04 11.98 8.98
C GLU A 47 65.24 13.44 9.38
N GLY A 48 64.19 14.26 9.23
CA GLY A 48 64.24 15.67 9.61
C GLY A 48 62.87 16.34 9.66
N ARG A 49 62.88 17.63 9.97
CA ARG A 49 61.69 18.50 9.95
C ARG A 49 62.02 19.83 9.31
N ILE A 50 61.14 20.32 8.43
CA ILE A 50 61.20 21.67 7.86
C ILE A 50 59.95 22.45 8.22
N ASP A 51 60.13 23.63 8.82
CA ASP A 51 59.04 24.58 9.14
C ASP A 51 59.12 25.79 8.19
N TYR A 52 58.03 26.09 7.49
CA TYR A 52 57.94 27.18 6.51
C TYR A 52 57.33 28.46 7.11
N PRO A 53 57.65 29.66 6.57
CA PRO A 53 57.12 30.93 7.07
C PRO A 53 55.59 31.07 7.01
N ASN A 54 54.92 30.35 6.11
CA ASN A 54 53.44 30.33 5.99
C ASN A 54 52.76 29.47 7.07
N GLY A 55 53.53 28.88 8.00
CA GLY A 55 53.03 28.01 9.06
C GLY A 55 52.91 26.53 8.66
N SER A 56 53.15 26.18 7.40
CA SER A 56 53.20 24.79 6.97
C SER A 56 54.49 24.11 7.44
N TRP A 57 54.47 22.79 7.63
CA TRP A 57 55.65 22.03 8.00
C TRP A 57 55.60 20.60 7.48
N TYR A 58 56.77 20.01 7.23
CA TYR A 58 56.92 18.59 6.92
C TYR A 58 57.90 17.95 7.91
N ALA A 59 57.58 16.76 8.41
CA ALA A 59 58.48 15.94 9.21
C ALA A 59 58.53 14.51 8.66
N GLY A 60 59.72 13.97 8.44
CA GLY A 60 59.92 12.63 7.90
C GLY A 60 61.23 12.52 7.15
N GLY A 61 61.29 11.56 6.23
CA GLY A 61 62.49 11.30 5.43
C GLY A 61 62.74 12.34 4.34
N PHE A 62 64.03 12.59 4.08
CA PHE A 62 64.54 13.41 3.01
C PHE A 62 65.56 12.62 2.20
N LYS A 63 65.51 12.79 0.87
CA LYS A 63 66.49 12.25 -0.06
C LYS A 63 66.79 13.28 -1.13
N ASP A 64 68.07 13.64 -1.26
CA ASP A 64 68.56 14.59 -2.27
C ASP A 64 67.78 15.93 -2.26
N GLY A 65 67.47 16.42 -1.06
CA GLY A 65 66.73 17.67 -0.84
C GLY A 65 65.21 17.57 -0.97
N GLN A 66 64.65 16.41 -1.33
CA GLN A 66 63.21 16.20 -1.52
C GLN A 66 62.60 15.35 -0.41
N TRP A 67 61.31 15.55 -0.11
CA TRP A 67 60.58 14.69 0.83
C TRP A 67 60.49 13.27 0.26
N HIS A 68 60.81 12.27 1.09
CA HIS A 68 60.95 10.89 0.66
C HIS A 68 60.68 9.92 1.81
N GLY A 69 60.11 8.75 1.50
CA GLY A 69 59.83 7.73 2.52
C GLY A 69 58.60 8.08 3.34
N GLN A 70 58.55 7.68 4.61
CA GLN A 70 57.42 7.98 5.49
C GLN A 70 57.54 9.41 6.03
N GLY A 71 56.41 10.11 6.12
CA GLY A 71 56.39 11.45 6.70
C GLY A 71 54.99 11.97 6.98
N GLU A 72 54.96 13.17 7.52
CA GLU A 72 53.77 13.92 7.87
C GLU A 72 53.92 15.37 7.34
N TRP A 73 52.93 15.83 6.59
CA TRP A 73 52.82 17.17 6.05
C TRP A 73 51.64 17.89 6.68
N HIS A 74 51.84 19.13 7.13
CA HIS A 74 50.81 20.05 7.60
C HIS A 74 50.84 21.29 6.73
N GLY A 75 49.80 21.49 5.92
CA GLY A 75 49.62 22.64 5.06
C GLY A 75 49.04 23.85 5.80
N SER A 76 49.36 25.07 5.33
CA SER A 76 48.82 26.32 5.89
C SER A 76 47.30 26.47 5.69
N ASN A 77 46.70 25.65 4.83
CA ASN A 77 45.27 25.53 4.56
C ASN A 77 44.53 24.58 5.53
N GLY A 78 45.22 23.98 6.51
CA GLY A 78 44.66 22.98 7.43
C GLY A 78 44.65 21.56 6.87
N GLU A 79 45.30 21.32 5.73
CA GLU A 79 45.54 19.98 5.20
C GLU A 79 46.59 19.25 6.03
N VAL A 80 46.34 17.99 6.36
CA VAL A 80 47.28 17.10 7.03
C VAL A 80 47.38 15.82 6.23
N TYR A 81 48.59 15.49 5.77
CA TYR A 81 48.87 14.22 5.11
C TYR A 81 49.85 13.40 5.94
N ARG A 82 49.57 12.10 6.12
CA ARG A 82 50.44 11.12 6.76
C ARG A 82 50.61 9.92 5.86
N GLY A 83 51.81 9.65 5.39
CA GLY A 83 52.03 8.53 4.50
C GLY A 83 53.37 8.57 3.79
N GLN A 84 53.43 7.87 2.66
CA GLN A 84 54.64 7.78 1.86
C GLN A 84 54.79 9.00 0.93
N PHE A 85 56.04 9.39 0.71
CA PHE A 85 56.46 10.47 -0.18
C PHE A 85 57.52 9.96 -1.17
N ALA A 86 57.44 10.44 -2.41
CA ALA A 86 58.48 10.24 -3.41
C ALA A 86 58.66 11.50 -4.24
N ALA A 87 59.90 11.98 -4.34
CA ALA A 87 60.24 13.20 -5.07
C ALA A 87 59.37 14.41 -4.66
N GLY A 88 59.12 14.56 -3.36
CA GLY A 88 58.31 15.65 -2.82
C GLY A 88 56.79 15.48 -2.94
N LEU A 89 56.29 14.42 -3.57
CA LEU A 89 54.85 14.20 -3.80
C LEU A 89 54.30 13.06 -2.93
N PHE A 90 53.00 13.11 -2.62
CA PHE A 90 52.29 11.98 -2.01
C PHE A 90 52.37 10.75 -2.92
N GLN A 91 52.71 9.62 -2.33
CA GLN A 91 52.94 8.37 -3.04
C GLN A 91 52.48 7.21 -2.14
N GLY A 92 52.12 6.08 -2.72
CA GLY A 92 51.82 4.87 -1.95
C GLY A 92 50.66 5.04 -0.97
N VAL A 93 50.67 4.32 0.14
CA VAL A 93 49.55 4.38 1.11
C VAL A 93 49.70 5.64 1.99
N GLY A 94 48.60 6.38 2.15
CA GLY A 94 48.55 7.56 3.01
C GLY A 94 47.14 7.92 3.47
N ASP A 95 47.11 8.80 4.47
CA ASP A 95 45.92 9.39 5.07
C ASP A 95 45.99 10.92 4.87
N LEU A 96 44.98 11.48 4.20
CA LEU A 96 44.86 12.90 3.88
C LEU A 96 43.60 13.47 4.53
N THR A 97 43.78 14.39 5.45
CA THR A 97 42.71 15.17 6.07
C THR A 97 42.75 16.59 5.52
N THR A 98 41.61 17.11 5.05
CA THR A 98 41.43 18.52 4.68
C THR A 98 40.23 19.09 5.45
N PRO A 99 40.04 20.42 5.51
CA PRO A 99 38.81 20.98 6.06
C PRO A 99 37.57 20.45 5.32
N GLY A 100 36.84 19.52 5.95
CA GLY A 100 35.62 18.92 5.41
C GLY A 100 35.81 17.64 4.60
N SER A 101 37.02 17.08 4.50
CA SER A 101 37.27 15.80 3.84
C SER A 101 38.33 14.96 4.55
N HIS A 102 38.18 13.64 4.45
CA HIS A 102 39.15 12.64 4.90
C HIS A 102 39.30 11.58 3.82
N TYR A 103 40.53 11.28 3.42
CA TYR A 103 40.85 10.22 2.47
C TYR A 103 41.91 9.29 3.06
N ALA A 104 41.63 7.99 3.04
CA ALA A 104 42.61 6.96 3.38
C ALA A 104 42.72 5.99 2.20
N GLY A 105 43.90 5.88 1.59
CA GLY A 105 44.09 5.06 0.40
C GLY A 105 45.45 5.25 -0.26
N THR A 106 45.52 4.95 -1.56
CA THR A 106 46.76 5.02 -2.33
C THR A 106 46.88 6.30 -3.15
N PHE A 107 48.12 6.81 -3.23
CA PHE A 107 48.52 7.98 -3.99
C PHE A 107 49.57 7.62 -5.04
N SER A 108 49.53 8.34 -6.16
CA SER A 108 50.53 8.28 -7.22
C SER A 108 50.76 9.69 -7.75
N HIS A 109 52.01 10.15 -7.75
CA HIS A 109 52.38 11.49 -8.24
C HIS A 109 51.54 12.62 -7.63
N GLY A 110 51.24 12.53 -6.32
CA GLY A 110 50.48 13.54 -5.59
C GLY A 110 48.96 13.47 -5.75
N ARG A 111 48.43 12.51 -6.53
CA ARG A 111 46.98 12.33 -6.75
C ARG A 111 46.48 11.02 -6.15
N ARG A 112 45.20 10.97 -5.80
CA ARG A 112 44.53 9.70 -5.42
C ARG A 112 44.50 8.77 -6.63
N ASP A 113 45.10 7.60 -6.51
CA ASP A 113 45.23 6.61 -7.59
C ASP A 113 45.35 5.21 -6.97
N GLY A 114 44.43 4.32 -7.32
CA GLY A 114 44.25 2.99 -6.70
C GLY A 114 43.12 2.97 -5.67
N GLU A 115 43.16 2.07 -4.69
CA GLU A 115 42.06 1.86 -3.75
C GLU A 115 42.07 2.86 -2.59
N GLY A 116 40.90 3.33 -2.19
CA GLY A 116 40.77 4.19 -1.02
C GLY A 116 39.34 4.43 -0.56
N THR A 117 39.22 5.10 0.59
CA THR A 117 37.97 5.59 1.15
C THR A 117 38.04 7.10 1.24
N LEU A 118 37.10 7.79 0.61
CA LEU A 118 36.91 9.25 0.72
C LEU A 118 35.63 9.52 1.50
N LYS A 119 35.73 10.26 2.59
CA LYS A 119 34.61 10.90 3.27
C LYS A 119 34.68 12.39 3.00
N GLN A 120 33.63 12.98 2.44
CA GLN A 120 33.60 14.40 2.13
C GLN A 120 32.18 14.91 2.31
N ALA A 121 32.01 15.95 3.12
CA ALA A 121 30.69 16.48 3.47
C ALA A 121 29.73 15.33 3.86
N ASP A 122 28.64 15.19 3.09
CA ASP A 122 27.53 14.26 3.29
C ASP A 122 27.63 13.01 2.40
N GLN A 123 28.83 12.66 1.92
CA GLN A 123 29.05 11.47 1.09
C GLN A 123 30.27 10.66 1.53
N THR A 124 30.15 9.34 1.41
CA THR A 124 31.24 8.38 1.58
C THR A 124 31.41 7.57 0.30
N TYR A 125 32.62 7.55 -0.26
CA TYR A 125 33.00 6.69 -1.36
C TYR A 125 34.07 5.70 -0.93
N ARG A 126 33.91 4.43 -1.31
CA ARG A 126 34.91 3.36 -1.13
C ARG A 126 35.13 2.67 -2.46
N GLY A 127 36.35 2.68 -2.98
CA GLY A 127 36.61 2.05 -4.27
C GLY A 127 37.91 2.52 -4.89
N GLN A 128 38.00 2.32 -6.21
CA GLN A 128 39.18 2.73 -6.97
C GLN A 128 39.10 4.21 -7.36
N PHE A 129 40.28 4.82 -7.46
CA PHE A 129 40.50 6.18 -7.88
C PHE A 129 41.47 6.19 -9.05
N LYS A 130 41.29 7.14 -9.97
CA LYS A 130 42.27 7.46 -11.00
C LYS A 130 42.33 8.97 -11.15
N ASP A 131 43.51 9.55 -10.94
CA ASP A 131 43.75 10.99 -11.07
C ASP A 131 42.69 11.82 -10.34
N ASP A 132 42.48 11.51 -9.05
CA ASP A 132 41.53 12.16 -8.14
C ASP A 132 40.03 11.93 -8.42
N GLN A 133 39.68 11.10 -9.40
CA GLN A 133 38.30 10.78 -9.75
C GLN A 133 37.93 9.34 -9.36
N TYR A 134 36.67 9.09 -9.03
CA TYR A 134 36.14 7.73 -8.87
C TYR A 134 36.31 6.97 -10.19
N HIS A 135 36.82 5.74 -10.07
CA HIS A 135 37.11 4.88 -11.21
C HIS A 135 36.89 3.42 -10.82
N GLY A 136 36.74 2.53 -11.81
CA GLY A 136 36.68 1.09 -11.58
C GLY A 136 35.52 0.69 -10.67
N ALA A 137 35.70 -0.35 -9.85
CA ALA A 137 34.68 -0.78 -8.90
C ALA A 137 34.67 0.12 -7.65
N GLY A 138 33.48 0.50 -7.19
CA GLY A 138 33.30 1.26 -5.97
C GLY A 138 31.88 1.26 -5.43
N GLU A 139 31.73 1.88 -4.28
CA GLU A 139 30.49 2.12 -3.56
C GLU A 139 30.43 3.59 -3.13
N LEU A 140 29.33 4.26 -3.44
CA LEU A 140 29.04 5.64 -3.05
C LEU A 140 27.77 5.64 -2.18
N GLU A 141 27.86 6.23 -1.00
CA GLU A 141 26.76 6.42 -0.06
C GLU A 141 26.57 7.92 0.18
N LEU A 142 25.33 8.40 0.10
CA LEU A 142 24.95 9.80 0.38
C LEU A 142 24.22 9.89 1.74
N ALA A 143 24.16 11.09 2.32
CA ALA A 143 23.57 11.30 3.64
C ALA A 143 22.07 11.02 3.74
N ASP A 144 21.35 11.02 2.62
CA ASP A 144 19.94 10.62 2.57
C ASP A 144 19.75 9.09 2.60
N GLY A 145 20.83 8.32 2.64
CA GLY A 145 20.84 6.86 2.63
C GLY A 145 20.81 6.24 1.22
N SER A 146 20.75 7.06 0.17
CA SER A 146 20.89 6.57 -1.20
C SER A 146 22.31 6.03 -1.42
N ARG A 147 22.40 4.95 -2.22
CA ARG A 147 23.67 4.27 -2.48
C ARG A 147 23.82 3.87 -3.94
N TYR A 148 25.04 3.81 -4.42
CA TYR A 148 25.38 3.17 -5.67
C TYR A 148 26.57 2.24 -5.47
N GLN A 149 26.43 1.00 -5.93
CA GLN A 149 27.50 0.00 -5.94
C GLN A 149 27.70 -0.49 -7.37
N GLY A 150 28.90 -0.30 -7.93
CA GLY A 150 29.15 -0.70 -9.31
C GLY A 150 30.39 -0.08 -9.91
N LEU A 151 30.40 0.00 -11.25
CA LEU A 151 31.49 0.58 -12.01
C LEU A 151 31.39 2.10 -12.09
N PHE A 152 32.54 2.77 -12.04
CA PHE A 152 32.72 4.21 -12.17
C PHE A 152 33.69 4.53 -13.29
N ALA A 153 33.42 5.60 -14.02
CA ALA A 153 34.36 6.24 -14.92
C ALA A 153 34.23 7.76 -14.81
N SER A 154 35.35 8.46 -14.77
CA SER A 154 35.42 9.92 -14.68
C SER A 154 34.53 10.52 -13.56
N GLY A 155 34.53 9.88 -12.39
CA GLY A 155 33.77 10.33 -11.23
C GLY A 155 32.28 9.96 -11.22
N LYS A 156 31.76 9.27 -12.24
CA LYS A 156 30.33 8.94 -12.36
C LYS A 156 30.07 7.43 -12.45
N PRO A 157 28.90 6.95 -12.01
CA PRO A 157 28.42 5.62 -12.33
C PRO A 157 28.46 5.36 -13.84
N ASN A 158 29.24 4.36 -14.27
CA ASN A 158 29.42 4.04 -15.68
C ASN A 158 29.81 2.56 -15.83
N GLY A 159 28.91 1.75 -16.39
CA GLY A 159 29.00 0.29 -16.45
C GLY A 159 27.94 -0.40 -15.61
N ALA A 160 28.15 -1.67 -15.26
CA ALA A 160 27.19 -2.42 -14.45
C ALA A 160 27.18 -1.92 -12.99
N GLY A 161 26.00 -1.83 -12.39
CA GLY A 161 25.84 -1.44 -11.00
C GLY A 161 24.41 -1.59 -10.47
N VAL A 162 24.27 -1.26 -9.19
CA VAL A 162 23.02 -1.23 -8.44
C VAL A 162 22.93 0.11 -7.72
N ARG A 163 21.82 0.83 -7.89
CA ARG A 163 21.51 2.08 -7.20
C ARG A 163 20.31 1.85 -6.28
N SER A 164 20.37 2.31 -5.04
CA SER A 164 19.16 2.52 -4.23
C SER A 164 18.94 3.99 -3.93
N ASP A 165 17.68 4.42 -3.91
CA ASP A 165 17.31 5.75 -3.44
C ASP A 165 17.12 5.79 -1.91
N ALA A 166 16.77 6.97 -1.39
CA ALA A 166 16.53 7.20 0.04
C ALA A 166 15.30 6.46 0.59
N SER A 167 14.34 6.12 -0.27
CA SER A 167 13.14 5.35 0.09
C SER A 167 13.43 3.85 0.16
N GLY A 168 14.54 3.41 -0.43
CA GLY A 168 14.98 2.02 -0.48
C GLY A 168 14.69 1.31 -1.81
N ASN A 169 14.13 2.01 -2.79
CA ASN A 169 13.86 1.43 -4.11
C ASN A 169 15.18 1.13 -4.81
N GLN A 170 15.25 0.00 -5.50
CA GLN A 170 16.47 -0.50 -6.12
C GLN A 170 16.37 -0.48 -7.65
N PHE A 171 17.45 -0.05 -8.29
CA PHE A 171 17.65 -0.07 -9.73
C PHE A 171 18.92 -0.83 -10.05
N SER A 172 18.86 -1.80 -10.95
CA SER A 172 20.02 -2.59 -11.35
C SER A 172 20.17 -2.61 -12.86
N GLY A 173 21.39 -2.49 -13.37
CA GLY A 173 21.65 -2.58 -14.81
C GLY A 173 22.90 -1.83 -15.25
N ARG A 174 22.91 -1.38 -16.50
CA ARG A 174 24.03 -0.61 -17.07
C ARG A 174 23.78 0.89 -16.95
N PHE A 175 24.72 1.57 -16.31
CA PHE A 175 24.74 3.03 -16.17
C PHE A 175 25.65 3.66 -17.21
N VAL A 176 25.25 4.81 -17.76
CA VAL A 176 26.06 5.67 -18.62
C VAL A 176 25.93 7.08 -18.07
N ASP A 177 27.05 7.64 -17.62
CA ASP A 177 27.12 8.98 -17.00
C ASP A 177 26.11 9.22 -15.87
N GLY A 178 25.88 8.20 -15.03
CA GLY A 178 24.94 8.27 -13.90
C GLY A 178 23.51 7.83 -14.21
N LEU A 179 23.15 7.61 -15.48
CA LEU A 179 21.81 7.27 -15.91
C LEU A 179 21.70 5.80 -16.28
N LEU A 180 20.64 5.12 -15.82
CA LEU A 180 20.34 3.74 -16.19
C LEU A 180 19.90 3.69 -17.66
N GLN A 181 20.47 2.77 -18.43
CA GLN A 181 20.26 2.59 -19.87
C GLN A 181 20.22 1.10 -20.24
N GLY A 182 19.42 0.77 -21.25
CA GLY A 182 19.29 -0.60 -21.76
C GLY A 182 18.61 -1.51 -20.74
N SER A 183 18.91 -2.80 -20.79
CA SER A 183 18.26 -3.78 -19.89
C SER A 183 18.61 -3.54 -18.42
N GLY A 184 17.59 -3.59 -17.55
CA GLY A 184 17.75 -3.45 -16.12
C GLY A 184 16.55 -3.98 -15.33
N THR A 185 16.61 -3.81 -14.02
CA THR A 185 15.51 -4.06 -13.10
C THR A 185 15.23 -2.85 -12.23
N TYR A 186 13.97 -2.71 -11.84
CA TYR A 186 13.53 -1.83 -10.76
C TYR A 186 12.71 -2.65 -9.77
N ASP A 187 13.01 -2.50 -8.49
CA ASP A 187 12.33 -3.17 -7.39
C ASP A 187 12.00 -2.10 -6.33
N SER A 188 10.71 -1.85 -6.11
CA SER A 188 10.21 -0.91 -5.11
C SER A 188 10.17 -1.52 -3.72
N VAL A 189 10.29 -0.71 -2.68
CA VAL A 189 10.04 -1.16 -1.30
C VAL A 189 8.59 -1.58 -1.06
N ASP A 190 7.67 -1.05 -1.85
CA ASP A 190 6.23 -1.35 -1.79
C ASP A 190 5.84 -2.62 -2.56
N GLY A 191 6.83 -3.31 -3.17
CA GLY A 191 6.62 -4.61 -3.85
C GLY A 191 6.43 -4.54 -5.35
N GLU A 192 6.42 -3.35 -5.96
CA GLU A 192 6.40 -3.21 -7.43
C GLU A 192 7.72 -3.69 -8.04
N GLN A 193 7.65 -4.34 -9.20
CA GLN A 193 8.81 -4.82 -9.93
C GLN A 193 8.72 -4.49 -11.42
N TYR A 194 9.82 -4.07 -12.01
CA TYR A 194 9.98 -3.98 -13.46
C TYR A 194 11.25 -4.69 -13.93
N ILE A 195 11.12 -5.44 -15.02
CA ILE A 195 12.24 -6.08 -15.73
C ILE A 195 12.09 -5.74 -17.20
N GLY A 196 13.01 -4.96 -17.77
CA GLY A 196 12.90 -4.52 -19.15
C GLY A 196 13.98 -3.55 -19.56
N GLU A 197 13.75 -2.82 -20.66
CA GLU A 197 14.66 -1.77 -21.11
C GLU A 197 14.40 -0.44 -20.37
N PHE A 198 15.46 0.34 -20.26
CA PHE A 198 15.48 1.67 -19.66
C PHE A 198 16.15 2.66 -20.60
N LYS A 199 15.69 3.91 -20.54
CA LYS A 199 16.34 5.06 -21.17
C LYS A 199 16.29 6.25 -20.24
N ASP A 200 17.47 6.79 -19.89
CA ASP A 200 17.58 7.95 -18.99
C ASP A 200 16.84 7.75 -17.65
N ASN A 201 16.93 6.54 -17.07
CA ASN A 201 16.19 6.07 -15.88
C ASN A 201 14.67 5.85 -16.04
N ARG A 202 14.10 5.98 -17.24
CA ARG A 202 12.67 5.69 -17.49
C ARG A 202 12.50 4.32 -18.11
N LEU A 203 11.35 3.69 -17.86
CA LEU A 203 10.95 2.46 -18.53
C LEU A 203 10.78 2.76 -20.03
N GLU A 204 11.42 1.96 -20.88
CA GLU A 204 11.43 2.12 -22.33
C GLU A 204 11.44 0.73 -22.97
N GLY A 205 10.99 0.59 -24.22
CA GLY A 205 11.06 -0.65 -24.97
C GLY A 205 10.28 -1.78 -24.32
N ARG A 206 10.71 -3.04 -24.53
CA ARG A 206 9.99 -4.18 -23.98
C ARG A 206 10.27 -4.39 -22.49
N GLY A 207 9.22 -4.65 -21.73
CA GLY A 207 9.34 -4.95 -20.31
C GLY A 207 8.20 -5.80 -19.75
N ARG A 208 8.40 -6.22 -18.51
CA ARG A 208 7.41 -6.81 -17.61
C ARG A 208 7.34 -5.92 -16.38
N TYR A 209 6.16 -5.38 -16.10
CA TYR A 209 5.85 -4.63 -14.88
C TYR A 209 4.91 -5.47 -14.00
N GLU A 210 5.11 -5.47 -12.69
CA GLU A 210 4.25 -6.07 -11.69
C GLU A 210 3.99 -5.03 -10.60
N ASN A 211 2.73 -4.77 -10.27
CA ASN A 211 2.36 -3.86 -9.19
C ASN A 211 2.39 -4.58 -7.82
N ALA A 212 2.17 -3.83 -6.74
CA ALA A 212 2.13 -4.37 -5.39
C ALA A 212 0.99 -5.39 -5.17
N GLU A 213 -0.09 -5.30 -5.95
CA GLU A 213 -1.23 -6.22 -5.92
C GLU A 213 -0.95 -7.56 -6.64
N GLY A 214 0.12 -7.65 -7.43
CA GLY A 214 0.52 -8.85 -8.18
C GLY A 214 -0.08 -8.96 -9.58
N ASP A 215 -0.72 -7.91 -10.08
CA ASP A 215 -1.08 -7.78 -11.49
C ASP A 215 0.18 -7.55 -12.33
N VAL A 216 0.22 -8.18 -13.50
CA VAL A 216 1.42 -8.19 -14.35
C VAL A 216 1.09 -7.64 -15.73
N TRP A 217 1.85 -6.67 -16.20
CA TRP A 217 1.78 -6.12 -17.56
C TRP A 217 3.05 -6.46 -18.34
N ILE A 218 2.87 -6.92 -19.57
CA ILE A 218 3.96 -7.26 -20.49
C ILE A 218 3.70 -6.52 -21.80
N GLY A 219 4.63 -5.68 -22.25
CA GLY A 219 4.45 -4.94 -23.49
C GLY A 219 5.56 -3.94 -23.78
N GLU A 220 5.25 -2.97 -24.63
CA GLU A 220 6.14 -1.87 -25.02
C GLU A 220 5.89 -0.66 -24.11
N PHE A 221 6.95 -0.14 -23.52
CA PHE A 221 6.99 1.02 -22.65
C PHE A 221 7.63 2.20 -23.37
N LYS A 222 7.14 3.41 -23.14
CA LYS A 222 7.75 4.64 -23.63
C LYS A 222 7.53 5.74 -22.62
N ASP A 223 8.61 6.42 -22.27
CA ASP A 223 8.58 7.49 -21.26
C ASP A 223 7.91 7.05 -19.93
N GLY A 224 8.03 5.77 -19.56
CA GLY A 224 7.44 5.21 -18.34
C GLY A 224 6.00 4.70 -18.45
N SER A 225 5.31 4.91 -19.58
CA SER A 225 3.93 4.41 -19.78
C SER A 225 3.91 3.15 -20.64
N LEU A 226 2.97 2.25 -20.39
CA LEU A 226 2.64 1.13 -21.27
C LEU A 226 1.78 1.62 -22.45
N LEU A 227 2.17 1.30 -23.68
CA LEU A 227 1.42 1.62 -24.89
C LEU A 227 1.53 0.54 -25.97
N GLY A 228 0.55 0.51 -26.87
CA GLY A 228 0.54 -0.44 -27.98
C GLY A 228 0.21 -1.84 -27.52
N GLU A 229 0.63 -2.86 -28.27
CA GLU A 229 0.25 -4.24 -27.97
C GLU A 229 0.95 -4.77 -26.72
N GLY A 230 0.18 -5.45 -25.86
CA GLY A 230 0.67 -6.10 -24.66
C GLY A 230 -0.27 -7.16 -24.12
N GLU A 231 0.10 -7.68 -22.97
CA GLU A 231 -0.68 -8.63 -22.18
C GLU A 231 -0.76 -8.13 -20.74
N MET A 232 -1.91 -8.33 -20.10
CA MET A 232 -2.09 -8.11 -18.66
C MET A 232 -2.62 -9.40 -18.05
N LEU A 233 -1.96 -9.86 -16.98
CA LEU A 233 -2.37 -10.98 -16.15
C LEU A 233 -2.80 -10.40 -14.81
N GLY A 234 -4.10 -10.40 -14.53
CA GLY A 234 -4.61 -9.96 -13.24
C GLY A 234 -4.34 -11.01 -12.17
N SER A 235 -4.04 -10.55 -10.96
CA SER A 235 -3.95 -11.35 -9.74
C SER A 235 -5.27 -12.09 -9.44
N ASP A 236 -6.39 -11.56 -9.92
CA ASP A 236 -7.74 -12.16 -9.88
C ASP A 236 -7.91 -13.35 -10.86
N GLY A 237 -6.93 -13.61 -11.72
CA GLY A 237 -6.98 -14.62 -12.78
C GLY A 237 -7.53 -14.11 -14.11
N SER A 238 -7.84 -12.81 -14.22
CA SER A 238 -8.15 -12.19 -15.50
C SER A 238 -6.93 -12.18 -16.42
N HIS A 239 -7.18 -12.22 -17.72
CA HIS A 239 -6.12 -12.18 -18.72
C HIS A 239 -6.59 -11.36 -19.92
N TYR A 240 -5.89 -10.27 -20.17
CA TYR A 240 -6.07 -9.43 -21.33
C TYR A 240 -4.92 -9.56 -22.30
N LYS A 241 -5.24 -9.54 -23.60
CA LYS A 241 -4.28 -9.40 -24.69
C LYS A 241 -4.82 -8.44 -25.73
N GLY A 242 -4.09 -7.36 -26.00
CA GLY A 242 -4.50 -6.33 -26.95
C GLY A 242 -3.73 -5.03 -26.77
N SER A 243 -4.29 -3.93 -27.26
CA SER A 243 -3.63 -2.62 -27.21
C SER A 243 -3.82 -1.92 -25.86
N PHE A 244 -2.82 -1.15 -25.45
CA PHE A 244 -2.83 -0.28 -24.28
C PHE A 244 -2.57 1.18 -24.67
N VAL A 245 -3.14 2.10 -23.89
CA VAL A 245 -2.79 3.53 -23.91
C VAL A 245 -2.76 4.01 -22.45
N ASP A 246 -1.61 4.52 -22.00
CA ASP A 246 -1.40 5.00 -20.64
C ASP A 246 -1.90 4.00 -19.59
N TRP A 247 -1.43 2.75 -19.70
CA TRP A 247 -1.78 1.62 -18.82
C TRP A 247 -3.21 1.07 -18.94
N ARG A 248 -4.08 1.72 -19.72
CA ARG A 248 -5.48 1.31 -19.90
C ARG A 248 -5.67 0.44 -21.13
N LEU A 249 -6.59 -0.51 -21.05
CA LEU A 249 -7.00 -1.32 -22.19
C LEU A 249 -7.63 -0.40 -23.24
N ALA A 250 -7.17 -0.52 -24.48
CA ALA A 250 -7.56 0.32 -25.60
C ALA A 250 -7.56 -0.48 -26.91
N GLY A 251 -8.04 0.12 -27.98
CA GLY A 251 -7.92 -0.48 -29.31
C GLY A 251 -8.67 -1.80 -29.43
N GLN A 252 -8.08 -2.82 -30.03
CA GLN A 252 -8.68 -4.15 -30.13
C GLN A 252 -8.02 -5.11 -29.15
N GLY A 253 -8.80 -5.99 -28.53
CA GLY A 253 -8.26 -6.96 -27.59
C GLY A 253 -9.17 -8.13 -27.29
N SER A 254 -8.66 -9.01 -26.44
CA SER A 254 -9.33 -10.17 -25.88
C SER A 254 -9.15 -10.14 -24.38
N LEU A 255 -10.24 -9.97 -23.63
CA LEU A 255 -10.27 -10.07 -22.18
C LEU A 255 -10.93 -11.39 -21.77
N GLN A 256 -10.26 -12.19 -20.96
CA GLN A 256 -10.83 -13.31 -20.23
C GLN A 256 -10.97 -12.90 -18.75
N LEU A 257 -12.17 -13.07 -18.21
CA LEU A 257 -12.50 -12.78 -16.82
C LEU A 257 -12.33 -14.04 -15.95
N PRO A 258 -12.19 -13.88 -14.62
CA PRO A 258 -11.98 -15.00 -13.70
C PRO A 258 -13.12 -16.04 -13.71
N ASP A 259 -14.35 -15.61 -13.97
CA ASP A 259 -15.52 -16.49 -14.10
C ASP A 259 -15.50 -17.36 -15.36
N GLY A 260 -14.51 -17.16 -16.25
CA GLY A 260 -14.38 -17.84 -17.54
C GLY A 260 -15.08 -17.12 -18.69
N SER A 261 -15.79 -16.02 -18.43
CA SER A 261 -16.37 -15.17 -19.46
C SER A 261 -15.25 -14.55 -20.31
N ARG A 262 -15.51 -14.38 -21.61
CA ARG A 262 -14.53 -13.85 -22.56
C ARG A 262 -15.12 -12.81 -23.49
N TYR A 263 -14.52 -11.63 -23.52
CA TYR A 263 -14.81 -10.58 -24.48
C TYR A 263 -13.74 -10.50 -25.56
N VAL A 264 -14.16 -10.35 -26.81
CA VAL A 264 -13.28 -10.01 -27.95
C VAL A 264 -13.89 -8.85 -28.71
N GLY A 265 -13.16 -7.77 -28.85
CA GLY A 265 -13.66 -6.55 -29.50
C GLY A 265 -12.81 -5.34 -29.18
N GLY A 266 -13.43 -4.16 -29.30
CA GLY A 266 -12.77 -2.90 -28.98
C GLY A 266 -12.80 -2.54 -27.51
N PHE A 267 -11.82 -1.75 -27.08
CA PHE A 267 -11.69 -1.19 -25.75
C PHE A 267 -11.37 0.30 -25.83
N GLU A 268 -11.88 1.07 -24.87
CA GLU A 268 -11.54 2.48 -24.68
C GLU A 268 -11.62 2.79 -23.18
N ASN A 269 -10.48 3.16 -22.58
CA ASN A 269 -10.37 3.38 -21.13
C ASN A 269 -10.94 2.20 -20.32
N ASP A 270 -10.43 0.99 -20.56
CA ASP A 270 -10.80 -0.24 -19.84
C ASP A 270 -12.22 -0.78 -20.14
N ALA A 271 -13.08 0.02 -20.77
CA ALA A 271 -14.45 -0.36 -21.10
C ALA A 271 -14.58 -0.98 -22.50
N TYR A 272 -15.50 -1.93 -22.66
CA TYR A 272 -15.87 -2.46 -23.98
C TYR A 272 -16.41 -1.34 -24.89
N GLN A 273 -15.87 -1.26 -26.10
CA GLN A 273 -16.15 -0.17 -27.03
C GLN A 273 -16.23 -0.69 -28.47
N GLY A 274 -17.19 -0.17 -29.23
CA GLY A 274 -17.34 -0.53 -30.65
C GLY A 274 -17.86 -1.97 -30.85
N GLN A 275 -17.46 -2.60 -31.96
CA GLN A 275 -17.91 -3.97 -32.26
C GLN A 275 -17.22 -4.99 -31.34
N GLY A 276 -18.00 -5.90 -30.76
CA GLY A 276 -17.45 -6.94 -29.91
C GLY A 276 -18.39 -8.09 -29.59
N LYS A 277 -17.82 -9.16 -29.06
CA LYS A 277 -18.49 -10.41 -28.70
C LYS A 277 -18.09 -10.82 -27.28
N LEU A 278 -19.05 -10.80 -26.36
CA LEU A 278 -18.94 -11.38 -25.02
C LEU A 278 -19.50 -12.80 -25.03
N THR A 279 -18.74 -13.78 -24.56
CA THR A 279 -19.17 -15.16 -24.31
C THR A 279 -19.14 -15.38 -22.81
N LEU A 280 -20.30 -15.51 -22.18
CA LEU A 280 -20.38 -15.71 -20.74
C LEU A 280 -19.95 -17.14 -20.36
N ALA A 281 -19.58 -17.36 -19.10
CA ALA A 281 -19.26 -18.69 -18.55
C ALA A 281 -20.35 -19.75 -18.82
N SER A 282 -21.63 -19.31 -18.87
CA SER A 282 -22.78 -20.16 -19.22
C SER A 282 -22.82 -20.62 -20.69
N GLY A 283 -21.92 -20.13 -21.54
CA GLY A 283 -21.92 -20.33 -22.99
C GLY A 283 -22.82 -19.34 -23.75
N LYS A 284 -23.60 -18.49 -23.04
CA LYS A 284 -24.44 -17.46 -23.68
C LYS A 284 -23.57 -16.43 -24.38
N VAL A 285 -23.82 -16.22 -25.67
CA VAL A 285 -23.09 -15.26 -26.51
C VAL A 285 -23.87 -13.95 -26.66
N GLN A 286 -23.16 -12.83 -26.53
CA GLN A 286 -23.64 -11.48 -26.73
C GLN A 286 -22.72 -10.74 -27.70
N SER A 287 -23.13 -10.68 -28.96
CA SER A 287 -22.43 -9.89 -29.99
C SER A 287 -23.18 -8.61 -30.30
N GLY A 288 -22.45 -7.56 -30.71
CA GLY A 288 -23.03 -6.30 -31.17
C GLY A 288 -22.10 -5.11 -30.98
N TYR A 289 -22.69 -3.91 -30.90
CA TYR A 289 -21.97 -2.66 -30.69
C TYR A 289 -22.06 -2.22 -29.23
N TRP A 290 -20.92 -1.87 -28.65
CA TRP A 290 -20.73 -1.50 -27.26
C TRP A 290 -20.34 -0.02 -27.17
N VAL A 291 -20.84 0.67 -26.14
CA VAL A 291 -20.47 2.03 -25.79
C VAL A 291 -20.25 2.08 -24.28
N ASN A 292 -19.03 2.38 -23.84
CA ASN A 292 -18.65 2.47 -22.43
C ASN A 292 -19.11 1.23 -21.62
N GLY A 293 -18.82 0.03 -22.12
CA GLY A 293 -19.17 -1.22 -21.44
C GLY A 293 -20.62 -1.69 -21.65
N VAL A 294 -21.50 -0.87 -22.24
CA VAL A 294 -22.91 -1.22 -22.46
C VAL A 294 -23.16 -1.63 -23.91
N ARG A 295 -23.78 -2.80 -24.12
CA ARG A 295 -24.19 -3.25 -25.46
C ARG A 295 -25.42 -2.48 -25.93
N VAL A 296 -25.23 -1.50 -26.81
CA VAL A 296 -26.29 -0.63 -27.34
C VAL A 296 -26.96 -1.18 -28.59
N ARG A 297 -26.30 -2.07 -29.34
CA ARG A 297 -26.88 -2.73 -30.53
C ARG A 297 -26.62 -4.22 -30.50
N ASP A 298 -27.53 -5.00 -31.05
CA ASP A 298 -27.32 -6.44 -31.25
C ASP A 298 -26.44 -6.74 -32.48
N HIS A 299 -26.26 -8.03 -32.76
CA HIS A 299 -25.45 -8.50 -33.89
C HIS A 299 -26.01 -8.13 -35.28
N ASN A 300 -27.28 -7.75 -35.39
CA ASN A 300 -27.92 -7.28 -36.61
C ASN A 300 -27.90 -5.74 -36.71
N GLY A 301 -27.28 -5.05 -35.74
CA GLY A 301 -27.27 -3.59 -35.65
C GLY A 301 -28.56 -2.98 -35.12
N LYS A 302 -29.53 -3.80 -34.66
CA LYS A 302 -30.76 -3.30 -34.06
C LYS A 302 -30.43 -2.65 -32.72
N LEU A 303 -30.97 -1.44 -32.50
CA LEU A 303 -30.85 -0.74 -31.23
C LEU A 303 -31.52 -1.56 -30.13
N LEU A 304 -30.79 -1.79 -29.05
CA LEU A 304 -31.31 -2.44 -27.85
C LEU A 304 -31.90 -1.37 -26.92
N PRO A 305 -33.01 -1.66 -26.22
CA PRO A 305 -33.49 -0.78 -25.17
C PRO A 305 -32.41 -0.56 -24.11
N ASP A 306 -32.33 0.66 -23.60
CA ASP A 306 -31.39 0.96 -22.53
C ASP A 306 -31.82 0.27 -21.22
N PRO A 307 -30.94 -0.51 -20.56
CA PRO A 307 -31.27 -1.17 -19.31
C PRO A 307 -31.73 -0.20 -18.21
N LEU A 308 -31.16 1.02 -18.16
CA LEU A 308 -31.54 2.03 -17.17
C LEU A 308 -32.94 2.56 -17.44
N GLU A 309 -33.28 2.83 -18.70
CA GLU A 309 -34.63 3.29 -19.06
C GLU A 309 -35.69 2.24 -18.69
N LEU A 310 -35.44 0.97 -19.01
CA LEU A 310 -36.32 -0.13 -18.63
C LEU A 310 -36.44 -0.28 -17.11
N ALA A 311 -35.32 -0.16 -16.39
CA ALA A 311 -35.29 -0.18 -14.94
C ALA A 311 -36.16 0.94 -14.36
N LEU A 312 -35.95 2.19 -14.77
CA LEU A 312 -36.69 3.36 -14.28
C LEU A 312 -38.21 3.21 -14.45
N LEU A 313 -38.66 2.68 -15.59
CA LEU A 313 -40.08 2.42 -15.85
C LEU A 313 -40.66 1.31 -14.95
N ASN A 314 -39.84 0.36 -14.51
CA ASN A 314 -40.27 -0.80 -13.72
C ASN A 314 -40.02 -0.65 -12.20
N GLN A 315 -39.25 0.34 -11.77
CA GLN A 315 -38.82 0.50 -10.36
C GLN A 315 -40.00 0.55 -9.38
N GLY A 316 -41.07 1.28 -9.70
CA GLY A 316 -42.25 1.35 -8.84
C GLY A 316 -42.88 -0.02 -8.60
N LYS A 317 -43.03 -0.83 -9.65
CA LYS A 317 -43.57 -2.19 -9.56
C LYS A 317 -42.66 -3.11 -8.75
N LEU A 318 -41.34 -3.06 -8.97
CA LEU A 318 -40.37 -3.88 -8.22
C LEU A 318 -40.43 -3.57 -6.72
N LEU A 319 -40.55 -2.29 -6.36
CA LEU A 319 -40.72 -1.87 -4.98
C LEU A 319 -42.03 -2.37 -4.39
N ASP A 320 -43.16 -2.12 -5.07
CA ASP A 320 -44.49 -2.54 -4.59
C ASP A 320 -44.56 -4.05 -4.35
N GLU A 321 -43.99 -4.85 -5.26
CA GLU A 321 -43.88 -6.31 -5.11
C GLU A 321 -42.98 -6.73 -3.95
N ALA A 322 -41.88 -6.01 -3.69
CA ALA A 322 -41.02 -6.26 -2.53
C ALA A 322 -41.73 -5.93 -1.21
N LEU A 323 -42.40 -4.78 -1.13
CA LEU A 323 -43.13 -4.34 0.06
C LEU A 323 -44.36 -5.21 0.36
N ALA A 324 -45.11 -5.62 -0.67
CA ALA A 324 -46.30 -6.46 -0.52
C ALA A 324 -45.98 -7.87 0.01
N ARG A 325 -44.77 -8.37 -0.22
CA ARG A 325 -44.29 -9.67 0.26
C ARG A 325 -44.00 -9.69 1.76
N VAL A 326 -43.96 -8.53 2.43
CA VAL A 326 -43.73 -8.47 3.89
C VAL A 326 -44.99 -8.95 4.62
N PRO A 327 -44.93 -10.11 5.32
CA PRO A 327 -46.05 -10.62 6.08
C PRO A 327 -46.37 -9.70 7.27
N ARG A 328 -47.59 -9.81 7.80
CA ARG A 328 -47.96 -9.12 9.05
C ARG A 328 -47.47 -9.93 10.24
N SER A 329 -47.06 -9.22 11.29
CA SER A 329 -46.71 -9.77 12.58
C SER A 329 -47.80 -10.67 13.13
N ALA A 330 -47.38 -11.81 13.67
CA ALA A 330 -48.21 -12.73 14.40
C ALA A 330 -47.40 -13.23 15.60
N PRO A 331 -48.02 -13.51 16.76
CA PRO A 331 -47.33 -14.16 17.87
C PRO A 331 -46.71 -15.50 17.42
N PRO A 332 -45.49 -15.84 17.85
CA PRO A 332 -44.68 -15.22 18.90
C PRO A 332 -43.73 -14.10 18.37
N ILE A 333 -42.56 -13.83 19.00
CA ILE A 333 -41.64 -12.77 18.52
C ILE A 333 -41.10 -13.12 17.13
N GLU A 334 -41.20 -12.20 16.16
CA GLU A 334 -40.67 -12.39 14.81
C GLU A 334 -39.52 -11.40 14.49
N LEU A 335 -38.66 -11.77 13.55
CA LEU A 335 -37.57 -10.94 13.05
C LEU A 335 -37.89 -10.44 11.64
N TYR A 336 -37.72 -9.14 11.39
CA TYR A 336 -37.84 -8.56 10.06
C TYR A 336 -36.51 -7.94 9.64
N SER A 337 -36.21 -7.91 8.34
CA SER A 337 -34.96 -7.35 7.85
C SER A 337 -35.13 -6.32 6.74
N LEU A 338 -34.30 -5.28 6.78
CA LEU A 338 -34.08 -4.31 5.70
C LEU A 338 -32.60 -4.28 5.35
N VAL A 339 -32.25 -4.74 4.16
CA VAL A 339 -30.87 -4.76 3.68
C VAL A 339 -30.70 -3.76 2.53
N VAL A 340 -29.64 -2.97 2.55
CA VAL A 340 -29.38 -1.90 1.57
C VAL A 340 -27.95 -2.01 1.06
N ALA A 341 -27.78 -2.16 -0.26
CA ALA A 341 -26.51 -2.00 -0.97
C ALA A 341 -26.54 -0.68 -1.74
N GLY A 342 -25.74 0.29 -1.31
CA GLY A 342 -25.83 1.68 -1.75
C GLY A 342 -25.05 2.01 -3.04
N ASP A 343 -23.87 1.42 -3.22
CA ASP A 343 -23.03 1.68 -4.39
C ASP A 343 -23.17 0.54 -5.43
N GLY A 344 -23.49 0.93 -6.67
CA GLY A 344 -23.69 0.03 -7.79
C GLY A 344 -22.52 -0.10 -8.76
N GLN A 345 -21.38 0.56 -8.50
CA GLN A 345 -20.13 0.41 -9.23
C GLN A 345 -19.39 -0.84 -8.81
N GLN A 346 -19.33 -1.13 -7.49
CA GLN A 346 -18.66 -2.32 -6.97
C GLN A 346 -19.62 -3.45 -6.57
N SER A 347 -19.35 -4.66 -7.06
CA SER A 347 -20.18 -5.85 -6.83
C SER A 347 -20.13 -6.38 -5.39
N VAL A 348 -19.11 -6.00 -4.59
CA VAL A 348 -18.96 -6.46 -3.20
C VAL A 348 -20.17 -6.12 -2.34
N PHE A 349 -20.72 -4.91 -2.49
CA PHE A 349 -21.88 -4.46 -1.71
C PHE A 349 -23.14 -5.28 -2.02
N LEU A 350 -23.33 -5.67 -3.28
CA LEU A 350 -24.41 -6.59 -3.69
C LEU A 350 -24.21 -7.98 -3.08
N ARG A 351 -23.00 -8.56 -3.21
CA ARG A 351 -22.70 -9.91 -2.68
C ARG A 351 -22.90 -9.98 -1.17
N GLU A 352 -22.40 -8.98 -0.46
CA GLU A 352 -22.52 -8.85 0.98
C GLU A 352 -23.98 -8.68 1.41
N ALA A 353 -24.75 -7.82 0.74
CA ALA A 353 -26.19 -7.67 0.97
C ALA A 353 -26.96 -8.99 0.77
N ASP A 354 -26.65 -9.75 -0.28
CA ASP A 354 -27.28 -11.05 -0.54
C ASP A 354 -26.92 -12.10 0.50
N TYR A 355 -25.66 -12.14 0.93
CA TYR A 355 -25.24 -13.02 2.00
C TYR A 355 -25.95 -12.70 3.31
N VAL A 356 -25.97 -11.43 3.73
CA VAL A 356 -26.61 -11.02 4.99
C VAL A 356 -28.11 -11.26 4.95
N SER A 357 -28.77 -10.96 3.83
CA SER A 357 -30.20 -11.26 3.64
C SER A 357 -30.47 -12.77 3.77
N ASN A 358 -29.64 -13.61 3.16
CA ASN A 358 -29.78 -15.06 3.28
C ASN A 358 -29.47 -15.57 4.70
N LEU A 359 -28.45 -15.04 5.36
CA LEU A 359 -28.10 -15.39 6.74
C LEU A 359 -29.26 -15.07 7.70
N LEU A 360 -29.83 -13.87 7.60
CA LEU A 360 -30.97 -13.44 8.42
C LEU A 360 -32.19 -14.34 8.19
N LYS A 361 -32.43 -14.75 6.94
CA LYS A 361 -33.51 -15.67 6.59
C LYS A 361 -33.30 -17.07 7.16
N VAL A 362 -32.15 -17.68 6.89
CA VAL A 362 -31.91 -19.11 7.12
C VAL A 362 -31.51 -19.37 8.57
N ARG A 363 -30.60 -18.58 9.14
CA ARG A 363 -30.05 -18.79 10.48
C ARG A 363 -30.88 -18.11 11.57
N PHE A 364 -31.33 -16.89 11.30
CA PHE A 364 -32.08 -16.07 12.26
C PHE A 364 -33.59 -16.08 12.02
N GLY A 365 -34.07 -16.82 11.00
CA GLY A 365 -35.48 -17.05 10.76
C GLY A 365 -36.26 -15.77 10.44
N ALA A 366 -35.67 -14.80 9.74
CA ALA A 366 -36.34 -13.56 9.38
C ALA A 366 -37.65 -13.84 8.62
N HIS A 367 -38.75 -13.37 9.19
CA HIS A 367 -40.12 -13.60 8.74
C HIS A 367 -40.47 -12.74 7.52
N GLY A 368 -40.06 -11.47 7.52
CA GLY A 368 -40.23 -10.54 6.41
C GLY A 368 -38.92 -9.87 6.03
N GLN A 369 -38.66 -9.74 4.73
CA GLN A 369 -37.39 -9.19 4.22
C GLN A 369 -37.65 -8.19 3.11
N ILE A 370 -36.93 -7.07 3.16
CA ILE A 370 -36.81 -6.11 2.08
C ILE A 370 -35.32 -5.95 1.77
N THR A 371 -34.95 -5.99 0.49
CA THR A 371 -33.58 -5.70 0.05
C THR A 371 -33.62 -4.66 -1.05
N LEU A 372 -32.91 -3.55 -0.86
CA LEU A 372 -32.75 -2.46 -1.81
C LEU A 372 -31.31 -2.46 -2.33
N VAL A 373 -31.12 -2.36 -3.65
CA VAL A 373 -29.81 -2.55 -4.27
C VAL A 373 -29.59 -1.56 -5.41
N ASN A 374 -28.47 -0.86 -5.39
CA ASN A 374 -27.90 -0.25 -6.58
C ASN A 374 -26.84 -1.19 -7.16
N HIS A 375 -26.90 -1.45 -8.47
CA HIS A 375 -25.93 -2.30 -9.18
C HIS A 375 -26.12 -2.17 -10.70
N ARG A 376 -25.02 -2.15 -11.46
CA ARG A 376 -25.06 -2.09 -12.94
C ARG A 376 -25.90 -3.20 -13.58
N ASP A 377 -25.89 -4.41 -13.02
CA ASP A 377 -26.57 -5.57 -13.62
C ASP A 377 -27.92 -5.94 -12.99
N GLN A 378 -28.29 -5.36 -11.85
CA GLN A 378 -29.51 -5.73 -11.11
C GLN A 378 -30.60 -4.64 -11.12
N MET A 379 -30.37 -3.52 -11.80
CA MET A 379 -31.29 -2.38 -11.85
C MET A 379 -32.71 -2.70 -12.35
N SER A 380 -32.87 -3.76 -13.16
CA SER A 380 -34.17 -4.16 -13.74
C SER A 380 -34.87 -5.28 -12.98
N THR A 381 -34.20 -5.89 -12.01
CA THR A 381 -34.65 -7.09 -11.29
C THR A 381 -34.88 -6.84 -9.80
N ARG A 382 -34.29 -5.76 -9.24
CA ARG A 382 -34.38 -5.42 -7.82
C ARG A 382 -34.81 -3.96 -7.62
N PRO A 383 -35.52 -3.67 -6.52
CA PRO A 383 -35.81 -2.30 -6.15
C PRO A 383 -34.53 -1.56 -5.79
N MET A 384 -34.38 -0.37 -6.33
CA MET A 384 -33.19 0.46 -6.20
C MET A 384 -33.01 0.99 -4.76
N ALA A 385 -31.77 1.14 -4.31
CA ALA A 385 -31.45 1.82 -3.06
C ALA A 385 -31.51 3.34 -3.27
N THR A 386 -32.64 3.93 -2.87
CA THR A 386 -32.85 5.38 -2.86
C THR A 386 -33.38 5.80 -1.49
N ARG A 387 -33.20 7.07 -1.11
CA ARG A 387 -33.74 7.62 0.15
C ARG A 387 -35.25 7.42 0.28
N GLU A 388 -35.98 7.58 -0.83
CA GLU A 388 -37.43 7.38 -0.87
C GLU A 388 -37.81 5.89 -0.70
N ASN A 389 -37.12 4.98 -1.40
CA ASN A 389 -37.39 3.54 -1.28
C ASN A 389 -37.07 3.03 0.14
N LEU A 390 -35.99 3.53 0.74
CA LEU A 390 -35.63 3.27 2.14
C LEU A 390 -36.75 3.73 3.09
N THR A 391 -37.25 4.95 2.91
CA THR A 391 -38.34 5.51 3.73
C THR A 391 -39.63 4.70 3.60
N ARG A 392 -39.99 4.27 2.39
CA ARG A 392 -41.17 3.43 2.14
C ARG A 392 -41.01 2.04 2.74
N ALA A 393 -39.81 1.46 2.65
CA ALA A 393 -39.48 0.18 3.28
C ALA A 393 -39.62 0.25 4.80
N ALA A 394 -39.03 1.27 5.44
CA ALA A 394 -39.14 1.49 6.88
C ALA A 394 -40.60 1.69 7.33
N ARG A 395 -41.41 2.44 6.55
CA ARG A 395 -42.85 2.60 6.81
C ARG A 395 -43.60 1.27 6.71
N THR A 396 -43.35 0.48 5.66
CA THR A 396 -43.98 -0.83 5.52
C THR A 396 -43.61 -1.75 6.67
N LEU A 397 -42.34 -1.78 7.09
CA LEU A 397 -41.93 -2.54 8.27
C LEU A 397 -42.64 -2.05 9.54
N ALA A 398 -42.79 -0.74 9.73
CA ALA A 398 -43.51 -0.19 10.88
C ALA A 398 -45.00 -0.59 10.90
N GLU A 399 -45.65 -0.67 9.73
CA GLU A 399 -47.04 -1.10 9.57
C GLU A 399 -47.23 -2.62 9.73
N ARG A 400 -46.21 -3.40 9.37
CA ARG A 400 -46.27 -4.86 9.36
C ARG A 400 -45.81 -5.50 10.67
N THR A 401 -44.91 -4.86 11.40
CA THR A 401 -44.36 -5.37 12.67
C THR A 401 -45.26 -5.09 13.88
N GLY A 402 -45.18 -5.94 14.89
CA GLY A 402 -45.76 -5.79 16.23
C GLY A 402 -44.72 -5.29 17.25
N PRO A 403 -45.11 -4.65 18.38
CA PRO A 403 -44.14 -4.08 19.34
C PRO A 403 -43.23 -5.13 19.98
N GLN A 404 -43.65 -6.39 19.90
CA GLN A 404 -42.87 -7.55 20.30
C GLN A 404 -41.83 -8.00 19.27
N ASP A 405 -41.82 -7.45 18.04
CA ASP A 405 -40.91 -7.89 16.98
C ASP A 405 -39.60 -7.08 16.98
N LEU A 406 -38.60 -7.63 16.31
CA LEU A 406 -37.30 -6.99 16.07
C LEU A 406 -37.12 -6.66 14.60
N VAL A 407 -36.46 -5.52 14.33
CA VAL A 407 -36.08 -5.11 12.97
C VAL A 407 -34.56 -5.05 12.85
N PHE A 408 -34.00 -5.87 11.95
CA PHE A 408 -32.58 -5.88 11.61
C PHE A 408 -32.35 -5.07 10.34
N ILE A 409 -31.60 -3.99 10.43
CA ILE A 409 -31.30 -3.09 9.32
C ILE A 409 -29.81 -3.20 9.04
N TYR A 410 -29.47 -3.51 7.80
CA TYR A 410 -28.08 -3.59 7.36
C TYR A 410 -27.87 -2.69 6.14
N LEU A 411 -26.87 -1.82 6.23
CA LEU A 411 -26.46 -0.94 5.13
C LEU A 411 -25.00 -1.21 4.80
N THR A 412 -24.69 -1.44 3.53
CA THR A 412 -23.32 -1.56 3.03
C THR A 412 -23.13 -0.66 1.81
N SER A 413 -22.08 0.17 1.85
CA SER A 413 -21.71 1.10 0.76
C SER A 413 -20.35 1.73 1.04
N HIS A 414 -19.87 2.59 0.13
CA HIS A 414 -18.84 3.57 0.49
C HIS A 414 -19.39 4.64 1.44
N GLY A 415 -18.47 5.29 2.16
CA GLY A 415 -18.79 6.39 3.07
C GLY A 415 -17.86 7.58 2.87
N SER A 416 -18.39 8.79 3.05
CA SER A 416 -17.64 10.04 2.95
C SER A 416 -17.23 10.58 4.33
N GLN A 417 -16.24 11.48 4.35
CA GLN A 417 -15.79 12.18 5.57
C GLN A 417 -16.90 13.01 6.22
N ASP A 418 -17.91 13.42 5.46
CA ASP A 418 -19.10 14.13 5.93
C ASP A 418 -20.18 13.19 6.50
N HIS A 419 -19.83 11.92 6.75
CA HIS A 419 -20.72 10.88 7.28
C HIS A 419 -21.97 10.66 6.40
N GLN A 420 -21.72 10.50 5.09
CA GLN A 420 -22.74 10.13 4.11
C GLN A 420 -22.44 8.77 3.50
N LEU A 421 -23.47 7.96 3.29
CA LEU A 421 -23.40 6.71 2.56
C LEU A 421 -23.60 7.02 1.08
N VAL A 422 -22.67 6.57 0.25
CA VAL A 422 -22.75 6.74 -1.20
C VAL A 422 -23.94 5.95 -1.72
N PHE A 423 -24.89 6.63 -2.36
CA PHE A 423 -25.95 5.98 -3.13
C PHE A 423 -25.63 6.24 -4.59
N ASP A 424 -24.90 5.34 -5.24
CA ASP A 424 -24.57 5.47 -6.66
C ASP A 424 -25.24 4.37 -7.47
N GLN A 425 -25.99 4.76 -8.50
CA GLN A 425 -26.46 3.85 -9.52
C GLN A 425 -25.78 4.25 -10.83
N PRO A 426 -24.98 3.38 -11.45
CA PRO A 426 -24.31 3.68 -12.71
C PRO A 426 -25.24 4.35 -13.73
N ARG A 427 -24.84 5.53 -14.21
CA ARG A 427 -25.56 6.40 -15.16
C ARG A 427 -26.80 7.12 -14.62
N LEU A 428 -27.05 7.06 -13.31
CA LEU A 428 -28.13 7.75 -12.62
C LEU A 428 -27.59 8.42 -11.35
N GLN A 429 -27.51 9.75 -11.37
CA GLN A 429 -27.10 10.50 -10.19
C GLN A 429 -28.21 10.45 -9.12
N LEU A 430 -27.91 9.84 -7.98
CA LEU A 430 -28.76 9.84 -6.80
C LEU A 430 -28.14 10.75 -5.73
N ALA A 431 -28.95 11.12 -4.74
CA ALA A 431 -28.45 11.80 -3.56
C ALA A 431 -27.97 10.77 -2.54
N ASP A 432 -26.75 10.98 -2.03
CA ASP A 432 -26.19 10.22 -0.91
C ASP A 432 -27.08 10.34 0.34
N LEU A 433 -26.88 9.42 1.28
CA LEU A 433 -27.70 9.32 2.50
C LEU A 433 -26.90 9.78 3.72
N SER A 434 -27.21 10.95 4.26
CA SER A 434 -26.61 11.42 5.51
C SER A 434 -27.17 10.70 6.75
N ALA A 435 -26.49 10.84 7.89
CA ALA A 435 -26.97 10.29 9.16
C ALA A 435 -28.34 10.85 9.60
N ASP A 436 -28.59 12.15 9.43
CA ASP A 436 -29.87 12.78 9.76
C ASP A 436 -31.01 12.33 8.83
N GLU A 437 -30.69 12.11 7.55
CA GLU A 437 -31.65 11.60 6.58
C GLU A 437 -31.98 10.13 6.84
N LEU A 438 -31.00 9.31 7.26
CA LEU A 438 -31.25 7.93 7.69
C LEU A 438 -32.13 7.91 8.94
N ALA A 439 -31.83 8.75 9.94
CA ALA A 439 -32.68 8.89 11.14
C ALA A 439 -34.12 9.27 10.77
N SER A 440 -34.29 10.21 9.84
CA SER A 440 -35.59 10.65 9.34
C SER A 440 -36.33 9.54 8.57
N ALA A 441 -35.63 8.79 7.72
CA ALA A 441 -36.20 7.67 6.97
C ALA A 441 -36.66 6.54 7.90
N LEU A 442 -35.96 6.31 9.02
CA LEU A 442 -36.27 5.29 10.02
C LEU A 442 -37.23 5.76 11.11
N ALA A 443 -37.65 7.03 11.13
CA ALA A 443 -38.58 7.57 12.12
C ALA A 443 -39.89 6.76 12.30
N PRO A 444 -40.49 6.14 11.25
CA PRO A 444 -41.64 5.24 11.43
C PRO A 444 -41.39 4.05 12.38
N LEU A 445 -40.12 3.63 12.53
CA LEU A 445 -39.70 2.51 13.38
C LEU A 445 -39.25 2.94 14.78
N LYS A 446 -39.45 4.19 15.20
CA LYS A 446 -39.00 4.70 16.51
C LYS A 446 -39.48 3.87 17.72
N GLU A 447 -40.68 3.29 17.64
CA GLU A 447 -41.26 2.48 18.73
C GLU A 447 -40.85 1.00 18.67
N ARG A 448 -40.00 0.60 17.71
CA ARG A 448 -39.54 -0.79 17.52
C ARG A 448 -38.16 -0.96 18.10
N ASP A 449 -37.88 -2.15 18.61
CA ASP A 449 -36.51 -2.54 18.92
C ASP A 449 -35.80 -2.91 17.60
N LYS A 450 -34.64 -2.29 17.36
CA LYS A 450 -33.92 -2.39 16.10
C LYS A 450 -32.44 -2.68 16.31
N VAL A 451 -31.85 -3.39 15.36
CA VAL A 451 -30.41 -3.57 15.22
C VAL A 451 -30.01 -2.94 13.90
N ILE A 452 -29.16 -1.92 13.93
CA ILE A 452 -28.66 -1.24 12.75
C ILE A 452 -27.17 -1.54 12.62
N VAL A 453 -26.77 -2.09 11.48
CA VAL A 453 -25.37 -2.36 11.15
C VAL A 453 -25.02 -1.57 9.90
N ILE A 454 -23.96 -0.75 9.97
CA ILE A 454 -23.52 0.12 8.87
C ILE A 454 -22.07 -0.24 8.51
N SER A 455 -21.91 -0.87 7.34
CA SER A 455 -20.60 -1.22 6.78
C SER A 455 -20.19 -0.17 5.74
N ALA A 456 -19.43 0.84 6.19
CA ALA A 456 -18.89 1.90 5.34
C ALA A 456 -17.76 2.67 6.05
N CYS A 457 -16.95 3.39 5.26
CA CYS A 457 -15.98 4.36 5.78
C CYS A 457 -16.70 5.43 6.62
N TYR A 458 -16.05 5.93 7.68
CA TYR A 458 -16.55 7.00 8.54
C TYR A 458 -17.92 6.71 9.19
N SER A 459 -18.35 5.44 9.22
CA SER A 459 -19.68 5.01 9.65
C SER A 459 -19.97 5.29 11.13
N GLY A 460 -18.95 5.46 11.98
CA GLY A 460 -19.10 5.89 13.37
C GLY A 460 -19.87 7.21 13.53
N GLY A 461 -19.87 8.07 12.50
CA GLY A 461 -20.65 9.32 12.49
C GLY A 461 -22.17 9.11 12.58
N TYR A 462 -22.66 7.91 12.26
CA TYR A 462 -24.09 7.57 12.33
C TYR A 462 -24.57 7.23 13.75
N ILE A 463 -23.66 6.97 14.70
CA ILE A 463 -24.06 6.56 16.05
C ILE A 463 -24.82 7.69 16.76
N ALA A 464 -24.30 8.91 16.74
CA ALA A 464 -24.90 10.01 17.51
C ALA A 464 -26.33 10.38 17.05
N PRO A 465 -26.65 10.46 15.75
CA PRO A 465 -28.02 10.78 15.29
C PRO A 465 -29.01 9.62 15.43
N LEU A 466 -28.55 8.36 15.45
CA LEU A 466 -29.43 7.18 15.50
C LEU A 466 -29.61 6.60 16.90
N LYS A 467 -28.71 6.89 17.85
CA LYS A 467 -28.72 6.22 19.16
C LYS A 467 -29.99 6.56 19.95
N ASP A 468 -30.65 5.52 20.42
CA ASP A 468 -31.74 5.58 21.40
C ASP A 468 -31.73 4.29 22.25
N GLU A 469 -32.65 4.19 23.21
CA GLU A 469 -32.79 3.03 24.11
C GLU A 469 -33.43 1.80 23.44
N ARG A 470 -33.84 1.91 22.16
CA ARG A 470 -34.48 0.87 21.35
C ARG A 470 -33.65 0.48 20.13
N THR A 471 -32.40 0.94 20.03
CA THR A 471 -31.57 0.73 18.84
C THR A 471 -30.17 0.30 19.22
N ILE A 472 -29.78 -0.90 18.80
CA ILE A 472 -28.37 -1.30 18.72
C ILE A 472 -27.80 -0.73 17.43
N ILE A 473 -26.61 -0.15 17.48
CA ILE A 473 -25.91 0.39 16.31
C ILE A 473 -24.49 -0.20 16.29
N MET A 474 -24.11 -0.80 15.17
CA MET A 474 -22.75 -1.28 14.91
C MET A 474 -22.21 -0.61 13.65
N THR A 475 -20.97 -0.13 13.70
CA THR A 475 -20.33 0.56 12.58
C THR A 475 -18.98 -0.07 12.25
N ALA A 476 -18.67 -0.17 10.96
CA ALA A 476 -17.42 -0.77 10.49
C ALA A 476 -16.17 0.07 10.81
N ALA A 477 -16.34 1.36 11.08
CA ALA A 477 -15.24 2.25 11.41
C ALA A 477 -15.66 3.31 12.43
N ARG A 478 -14.66 3.94 13.06
CA ARG A 478 -14.81 5.18 13.82
C ARG A 478 -15.19 6.34 12.89
N ALA A 479 -15.76 7.40 13.46
CA ALA A 479 -16.29 8.54 12.69
C ALA A 479 -15.25 9.23 11.79
N ASP A 480 -13.97 9.22 12.14
CA ASP A 480 -12.85 9.85 11.43
C ASP A 480 -11.91 8.83 10.76
N ARG A 481 -12.34 7.56 10.61
CA ARG A 481 -11.55 6.46 10.05
C ARG A 481 -12.20 5.86 8.80
N VAL A 482 -11.38 5.35 7.89
CA VAL A 482 -11.83 4.54 6.75
C VAL A 482 -11.99 3.07 7.14
N SER A 483 -12.77 2.31 6.37
CA SER A 483 -12.88 0.84 6.45
C SER A 483 -12.44 0.21 5.13
N PHE A 484 -12.06 -1.07 5.15
CA PHE A 484 -11.38 -1.75 4.03
C PHE A 484 -12.18 -2.94 3.46
N GLY A 485 -11.72 -3.44 2.31
CA GLY A 485 -12.29 -4.62 1.62
C GLY A 485 -13.40 -4.29 0.62
N CYS A 486 -13.43 -3.07 0.08
CA CYS A 486 -14.49 -2.60 -0.83
C CYS A 486 -14.16 -2.84 -2.31
N SER A 487 -13.29 -3.81 -2.64
CA SER A 487 -12.84 -4.06 -4.01
C SER A 487 -13.89 -4.85 -4.83
N GLU A 488 -13.81 -4.77 -6.16
CA GLU A 488 -14.73 -5.48 -7.06
C GLU A 488 -14.62 -7.01 -6.94
N GLU A 489 -13.46 -7.49 -6.51
CA GLU A 489 -13.08 -8.90 -6.39
C GLU A 489 -13.44 -9.48 -5.01
N ALA A 490 -13.59 -8.63 -3.98
CA ALA A 490 -13.84 -9.07 -2.62
C ALA A 490 -15.27 -9.61 -2.44
N ASP A 491 -15.43 -10.82 -1.90
CA ASP A 491 -16.77 -11.32 -1.57
C ASP A 491 -17.44 -10.51 -0.45
N PHE A 492 -16.64 -9.87 0.41
CA PHE A 492 -17.07 -9.10 1.58
C PHE A 492 -16.13 -7.94 1.88
N THR A 493 -16.69 -6.88 2.49
CA THR A 493 -15.88 -5.92 3.27
C THR A 493 -15.25 -6.62 4.49
N TYR A 494 -14.15 -6.07 5.01
CA TYR A 494 -13.43 -6.70 6.13
C TYR A 494 -14.33 -6.86 7.36
N PHE A 495 -15.10 -5.81 7.66
CA PHE A 495 -16.04 -5.82 8.77
C PHE A 495 -17.22 -6.76 8.53
N GLY A 496 -17.80 -6.77 7.33
CA GLY A 496 -18.90 -7.66 7.00
C GLY A 496 -18.52 -9.14 7.06
N GLU A 497 -17.34 -9.49 6.56
CA GLU A 497 -16.80 -10.85 6.67
C GLU A 497 -16.65 -11.25 8.14
N ALA A 498 -15.99 -10.39 8.92
CA ALA A 498 -15.70 -10.64 10.33
C ALA A 498 -17.00 -10.78 11.16
N LEU A 499 -17.99 -9.93 10.91
CA LEU A 499 -19.26 -9.96 11.65
C LEU A 499 -20.19 -11.09 11.19
N PHE A 500 -20.48 -11.18 9.90
CA PHE A 500 -21.53 -12.06 9.39
C PHE A 500 -21.02 -13.44 8.97
N ALA A 501 -19.88 -13.50 8.28
CA ALA A 501 -19.33 -14.77 7.79
C ALA A 501 -18.57 -15.53 8.89
N GLN A 502 -18.00 -14.83 9.88
CA GLN A 502 -17.21 -15.43 10.94
C GLN A 502 -17.91 -15.40 12.30
N ALA A 503 -18.11 -14.22 12.91
CA ALA A 503 -18.52 -14.11 14.31
C ALA A 503 -19.96 -14.57 14.58
N LEU A 504 -20.94 -14.09 13.79
CA LEU A 504 -22.34 -14.51 13.91
C LEU A 504 -22.55 -15.96 13.49
N ASN A 505 -21.54 -16.60 12.87
CA ASN A 505 -21.55 -18.04 12.64
C ASN A 505 -21.15 -18.84 13.90
N GLN A 506 -20.39 -18.25 14.81
CA GLN A 506 -19.89 -18.87 16.04
C GLN A 506 -20.78 -18.61 17.25
N THR A 507 -21.40 -17.43 17.35
CA THR A 507 -22.29 -17.04 18.45
C THR A 507 -23.55 -16.38 17.91
N ASP A 508 -24.64 -16.41 18.69
CA ASP A 508 -25.85 -15.63 18.42
C ASP A 508 -26.03 -14.46 19.40
N ASP A 509 -25.05 -14.20 20.27
CA ASP A 509 -24.96 -12.99 21.06
C ASP A 509 -24.34 -11.85 20.22
N LEU A 510 -25.09 -10.76 20.05
CA LEU A 510 -24.70 -9.65 19.17
C LEU A 510 -23.48 -8.87 19.68
N GLU A 511 -23.37 -8.69 21.00
CA GLU A 511 -22.25 -7.94 21.58
C GLU A 511 -20.97 -8.78 21.52
N GLN A 512 -21.07 -10.08 21.83
CA GLN A 512 -19.95 -11.00 21.67
C GLN A 512 -19.53 -11.14 20.20
N ALA A 513 -20.48 -11.24 19.27
CA ALA A 513 -20.18 -11.32 17.84
C ALA A 513 -19.45 -10.06 17.35
N PHE A 514 -19.88 -8.89 17.82
CA PHE A 514 -19.21 -7.63 17.48
C PHE A 514 -17.78 -7.58 18.02
N GLU A 515 -17.53 -8.00 19.26
CA GLU A 515 -16.18 -8.02 19.84
C GLU A 515 -15.22 -8.98 19.12
N LEU A 516 -15.72 -10.14 18.70
CA LEU A 516 -14.98 -11.06 17.84
C LEU A 516 -14.66 -10.42 16.48
N ALA A 517 -15.64 -9.76 15.86
CA ALA A 517 -15.46 -9.08 14.59
C ALA A 517 -14.43 -7.94 14.69
N ARG A 518 -14.54 -7.10 15.72
CA ARG A 518 -13.61 -5.99 16.00
C ARG A 518 -12.17 -6.48 16.15
N SER A 519 -11.98 -7.59 16.86
CA SER A 519 -10.65 -8.20 17.05
C SER A 519 -10.08 -8.76 15.75
N SER A 520 -10.90 -9.45 14.96
CA SER A 520 -10.52 -10.02 13.66
C SER A 520 -10.13 -8.94 12.65
N VAL A 521 -10.90 -7.84 12.58
CA VAL A 521 -10.61 -6.67 11.73
C VAL A 521 -9.28 -6.05 12.13
N ALA A 522 -9.06 -5.77 13.42
CA ALA A 522 -7.82 -5.15 13.88
C ALA A 522 -6.57 -6.02 13.60
N GLU A 523 -6.70 -7.35 13.75
CA GLU A 523 -5.61 -8.28 13.41
C GLU A 523 -5.31 -8.29 11.91
N ARG A 524 -6.36 -8.30 11.07
CA ARG A 524 -6.22 -8.25 9.61
C ARG A 524 -5.57 -6.96 9.15
N GLU A 525 -6.08 -5.80 9.58
CA GLU A 525 -5.55 -4.49 9.21
C GLU A 525 -4.09 -4.35 9.64
N LYS A 526 -3.74 -4.79 10.85
CA LYS A 526 -2.36 -4.78 11.32
C LYS A 526 -1.44 -5.66 10.48
N ARG A 527 -1.90 -6.85 10.07
CA ARG A 527 -1.13 -7.77 9.22
C ARG A 527 -0.88 -7.18 7.84
N GLU A 528 -1.84 -6.40 7.33
CA GLU A 528 -1.80 -5.79 6.00
C GLU A 528 -1.24 -4.35 6.02
N GLY A 529 -0.82 -3.85 7.19
CA GLY A 529 -0.18 -2.55 7.32
C GLY A 529 -1.13 -1.35 7.25
N PHE A 530 -2.44 -1.58 7.37
CA PHE A 530 -3.43 -0.50 7.34
C PHE A 530 -3.58 0.22 8.68
N GLU A 531 -3.95 1.49 8.63
CA GLU A 531 -4.39 2.21 9.81
C GLU A 531 -5.73 1.64 10.31
N ALA A 532 -5.82 1.38 11.62
CA ALA A 532 -6.96 0.68 12.19
C ALA A 532 -8.28 1.45 12.00
N SER A 533 -9.31 0.75 11.49
CA SER A 533 -10.64 1.32 11.27
C SER A 533 -11.42 1.56 12.57
N GLU A 534 -11.10 0.80 13.62
CA GLU A 534 -11.73 0.84 14.95
C GLU A 534 -13.27 0.74 14.91
N PRO A 535 -13.85 -0.42 14.54
CA PRO A 535 -15.29 -0.62 14.58
C PRO A 535 -15.91 -0.23 15.93
N GLN A 536 -17.10 0.39 15.91
CA GLN A 536 -17.79 0.87 17.12
C GLN A 536 -19.19 0.25 17.31
N ILE A 537 -19.63 0.16 18.57
CA ILE A 537 -20.96 -0.33 18.94
C ILE A 537 -21.63 0.58 19.99
N TRP A 538 -22.92 0.81 19.81
CA TRP A 538 -23.86 1.30 20.83
C TRP A 538 -24.90 0.19 21.06
N ALA A 539 -24.94 -0.39 22.26
CA ALA A 539 -25.80 -1.53 22.55
C ALA A 539 -26.57 -1.36 23.87
N PRO A 540 -27.79 -0.79 23.84
CA PRO A 540 -28.62 -0.71 25.03
C PRO A 540 -29.06 -2.12 25.47
N SER A 541 -29.00 -2.38 26.78
CA SER A 541 -29.25 -3.71 27.36
C SER A 541 -30.68 -4.21 27.13
N THR A 542 -31.64 -3.30 26.96
CA THR A 542 -33.05 -3.56 26.64
C THR A 542 -33.21 -4.32 25.32
N VAL A 543 -32.52 -3.88 24.28
CA VAL A 543 -32.58 -4.48 22.94
C VAL A 543 -31.79 -5.79 22.90
N LEU A 544 -30.63 -5.85 23.56
CA LEU A 544 -29.86 -7.09 23.71
C LEU A 544 -30.68 -8.19 24.39
N ALA A 545 -31.39 -7.85 25.48
CA ALA A 545 -32.29 -8.78 26.15
C ALA A 545 -33.49 -9.19 25.28
N HIS A 546 -33.98 -8.30 24.41
CA HIS A 546 -35.02 -8.65 23.45
C HIS A 546 -34.52 -9.63 22.39
N TRP A 547 -33.33 -9.39 21.83
CA TRP A 547 -32.68 -10.31 20.90
C TRP A 547 -32.47 -11.70 21.53
N GLN A 548 -31.95 -11.77 22.75
CA GLN A 548 -31.75 -13.03 23.47
C GLN A 548 -33.07 -13.79 23.68
N ARG A 549 -34.18 -13.09 23.96
CA ARG A 549 -35.52 -13.72 24.06
C ARG A 549 -35.98 -14.33 22.73
N LEU A 550 -35.78 -13.63 21.60
CA LEU A 550 -36.05 -14.18 20.26
C LEU A 550 -35.25 -15.47 20.05
N ARG A 551 -33.95 -15.47 20.40
CA ARG A 551 -33.08 -16.64 20.24
C ARG A 551 -33.49 -17.82 21.10
N GLN A 552 -33.82 -17.59 22.37
CA GLN A 552 -34.34 -18.61 23.28
C GLN A 552 -35.65 -19.22 22.74
N GLN A 553 -36.57 -18.38 22.27
CA GLN A 553 -37.83 -18.82 21.67
C GLN A 553 -37.60 -19.70 20.41
N GLN A 554 -36.67 -19.32 19.53
CA GLN A 554 -36.33 -20.10 18.34
C GLN A 554 -35.70 -21.45 18.69
N ALA A 555 -34.80 -21.48 19.69
CA ALA A 555 -34.21 -22.72 20.21
C ALA A 555 -35.26 -23.66 20.80
N GLU A 556 -36.20 -23.14 21.62
CA GLU A 556 -37.30 -23.93 22.15
C GLU A 556 -38.19 -24.52 21.05
N LYS A 557 -38.52 -23.72 20.02
CA LYS A 557 -39.32 -24.18 18.87
C LYS A 557 -38.60 -25.31 18.12
N ALA A 558 -37.29 -25.18 17.89
CA ALA A 558 -36.49 -26.20 17.24
C ALA A 558 -36.45 -27.52 18.04
N LEU A 559 -36.26 -27.44 19.37
CA LEU A 559 -36.27 -28.60 20.26
C LEU A 559 -37.64 -29.31 20.27
N ARG A 560 -38.74 -28.54 20.31
CA ARG A 560 -40.11 -29.10 20.25
C ARG A 560 -40.37 -29.81 18.93
N ASN A 561 -39.96 -29.22 17.80
CA ASN A 561 -40.12 -29.83 16.48
C ASN A 561 -39.29 -31.11 16.34
N ALA A 562 -38.06 -31.13 16.87
CA ALA A 562 -37.22 -32.32 16.89
C ALA A 562 -37.84 -33.46 17.73
N ALA A 563 -38.36 -33.13 18.91
CA ALA A 563 -39.06 -34.09 19.77
C ALA A 563 -40.30 -34.71 19.09
N GLN A 564 -41.12 -33.89 18.41
CA GLN A 564 -42.31 -34.34 17.68
C GLN A 564 -41.97 -35.23 16.46
N ALA A 565 -40.89 -34.90 15.73
CA ALA A 565 -40.41 -35.74 14.64
C ALA A 565 -39.96 -37.13 15.14
N THR A 566 -39.42 -37.18 16.36
CA THR A 566 -38.93 -38.43 16.97
C THR A 566 -40.08 -39.31 17.47
N SER A 567 -41.16 -38.70 18.02
CA SER A 567 -42.35 -39.44 18.45
C SER A 567 -43.17 -40.01 17.28
N GLN A 568 -43.27 -39.28 16.15
CA GLN A 568 -43.99 -39.76 14.96
C GLN A 568 -43.23 -40.86 14.20
N GLY A 569 -41.90 -40.97 14.39
CA GLY A 569 -41.07 -42.05 13.84
C GLY A 569 -41.21 -43.39 14.58
N GLN A 570 -41.69 -43.40 15.83
CA GLN A 570 -41.83 -44.62 16.64
C GLN A 570 -43.18 -45.35 16.49
N GLU A 571 -44.21 -44.70 15.91
CA GLU A 571 -45.52 -45.34 15.69
C GLU A 571 -45.61 -46.19 14.40
N LYS A 572 -44.60 -46.14 13.51
CA LYS A 572 -44.53 -47.02 12.34
C LYS A 572 -43.72 -48.30 12.61
N ARG A 573 -44.24 -49.17 13.48
CA ARG A 573 -43.84 -50.60 13.48
C ARG A 573 -44.75 -51.36 12.49
N PRO A 574 -44.21 -52.12 11.52
CA PRO A 574 -45.03 -52.89 10.59
C PRO A 574 -45.74 -54.03 11.32
N ALA A 575 -47.03 -54.22 11.01
CA ALA A 575 -47.79 -55.36 11.46
C ALA A 575 -47.14 -56.67 10.94
N PRO A 576 -47.01 -57.71 11.77
CA PRO A 576 -46.42 -58.97 11.33
C PRO A 576 -47.36 -59.67 10.35
N HIS A 577 -46.85 -60.02 9.17
CA HIS A 577 -47.45 -60.98 8.24
C HIS A 577 -46.90 -62.38 8.50
#